data_AF-H9FBZ5-F1
#
_entry.id   AF-H9FBZ5-F1
#
_cell.length_a   1.000
_cell.length_b   1.000
_cell.length_c   1.000
_cell.angle_alpha   90.00
_cell.angle_beta   90.00
_cell.angle_gamma   90.00
#
_symmetry.space_group_name_H-M   'P 1'
#
loop_
_entity.id
_entity.type
_entity.pdbx_description
1 polymer ?
#
loop_
_entity_poly.entity_id
_entity_poly.type
_entity_poly.pdbx_seq_one_letter_code
_entity_poly.pdbx_strand_id
1 'polypeptide(L)'
;RLLWTDPRNVGWRDKTSYRWQLLHRPQVGYIRVKLYEGPQLVADSGVIIDTSMRGGRLGVFCFSQENIIWSNLQYRCNDTVPEDFEPFRRQLLQGRV
;
A
#
# COMPACT_ATOMS: atom_id res chain seq x y z
N ARG A 1 6.16 -9.30 -10.98
CA ARG A 1 5.77 -10.13 -9.82
C ARG A 1 4.57 -9.46 -9.16
N LEU A 2 3.52 -10.20 -8.82
CA LEU A 2 2.44 -9.71 -7.95
C LEU A 2 2.87 -9.88 -6.49
N LEU A 3 2.62 -8.89 -5.64
CA LEU A 3 2.92 -8.97 -4.19
C LEU A 3 1.66 -9.19 -3.34
N TRP A 4 0.54 -8.60 -3.75
CA TRP A 4 -0.77 -8.71 -3.09
C TRP A 4 -1.88 -8.36 -4.09
N THR A 5 -3.08 -8.85 -3.84
CA THR A 5 -4.33 -8.43 -4.50
C THR A 5 -5.45 -8.43 -3.48
N ASP A 6 -6.48 -7.60 -3.68
CA ASP A 6 -7.65 -7.57 -2.81
C ASP A 6 -8.44 -8.89 -2.97
N PRO A 7 -8.59 -9.71 -1.92
CA PRO A 7 -9.29 -11.00 -2.02
C PRO A 7 -10.78 -10.86 -2.33
N ARG A 8 -11.35 -9.65 -2.19
CA ARG A 8 -12.74 -9.35 -2.56
C ARG A 8 -12.92 -9.12 -4.06
N ASN A 9 -11.83 -8.83 -4.79
CA ASN A 9 -11.81 -8.55 -6.23
C ASN A 9 -12.80 -7.46 -6.68
N VAL A 10 -13.00 -6.41 -5.88
CA VAL A 10 -13.92 -5.30 -6.16
C VAL A 10 -13.18 -4.13 -6.79
N GLY A 11 -13.67 -3.64 -7.94
CA GLY A 11 -13.15 -2.45 -8.62
C GLY A 11 -13.53 -1.13 -7.97
N TRP A 12 -12.96 -0.03 -8.49
CA TRP A 12 -13.39 1.33 -8.15
C TRP A 12 -14.75 1.65 -8.80
N ARG A 13 -15.44 2.67 -8.27
CA ARG A 13 -16.73 3.17 -8.82
C ARG A 13 -16.58 4.50 -9.55
N ASP A 14 -17.36 4.67 -10.61
CA ASP A 14 -17.42 5.91 -11.40
C ASP A 14 -17.58 7.14 -10.52
N LYS A 15 -16.84 8.20 -10.85
CA LYS A 15 -16.89 9.53 -10.21
C LYS A 15 -16.76 9.51 -8.67
N THR A 16 -16.23 8.42 -8.10
CA THR A 16 -16.14 8.21 -6.66
C THR A 16 -14.73 8.50 -6.14
N SER A 17 -14.64 9.26 -5.05
CA SER A 17 -13.35 9.72 -4.48
C SER A 17 -12.74 8.68 -3.53
N TYR A 18 -11.64 8.07 -3.94
CA TYR A 18 -10.83 7.19 -3.10
C TYR A 18 -9.59 7.90 -2.54
N ARG A 19 -9.30 7.68 -1.26
CA ARG A 19 -8.03 8.10 -0.64
C ARG A 19 -7.14 6.88 -0.43
N TRP A 20 -5.91 6.93 -0.94
CA TRP A 20 -4.90 5.90 -0.69
C TRP A 20 -3.83 6.40 0.30
N GLN A 21 -3.21 5.47 1.02
CA GLN A 21 -2.05 5.70 1.87
C GLN A 21 -1.07 4.54 1.69
N LEU A 22 0.15 4.85 1.24
CA LEU A 22 1.27 3.92 1.16
C LEU A 22 2.26 4.21 2.30
N LEU A 23 2.64 3.15 3.01
CA LEU A 23 3.79 3.11 3.90
C LEU A 23 4.86 2.24 3.24
N HIS A 24 6.08 2.75 3.15
CA HIS A 24 7.25 2.00 2.69
C HIS A 24 8.41 2.24 3.66
N ARG A 25 9.13 1.18 4.04
CA ARG A 25 10.41 1.23 4.79
C ARG A 25 11.44 0.36 4.07
N PRO A 26 12.15 0.91 3.07
CA PRO A 26 13.02 0.11 2.22
C PRO A 26 14.18 -0.58 2.98
N GLN A 27 14.56 -0.05 4.14
CA GLN A 27 15.57 -0.64 5.05
C GLN A 27 15.16 -2.00 5.64
N VAL A 28 13.87 -2.30 5.70
CA VAL A 28 13.32 -3.60 6.19
C VAL A 28 12.37 -4.27 5.18
N GLY A 29 12.17 -3.66 4.00
CA GLY A 29 11.25 -4.14 2.97
C GLY A 29 9.76 -4.02 3.31
N TYR A 30 9.39 -3.36 4.40
CA TYR A 30 7.97 -3.18 4.79
C TYR A 30 7.25 -2.34 3.75
N ILE A 31 6.16 -2.88 3.20
CA ILE A 31 5.22 -2.19 2.32
C ILE A 31 3.82 -2.41 2.90
N ARG A 32 3.02 -1.35 3.05
CA ARG A 32 1.59 -1.46 3.39
C ARG A 32 0.79 -0.40 2.65
N VAL A 33 -0.28 -0.81 1.97
CA VAL A 33 -1.20 0.06 1.24
C VAL A 33 -2.58 -0.02 1.85
N LYS A 34 -3.21 1.14 2.09
CA LYS A 34 -4.60 1.25 2.53
C LYS A 34 -5.38 2.12 1.55
N LEU A 35 -6.60 1.70 1.20
CA LEU A 35 -7.56 2.47 0.41
C LEU A 35 -8.81 2.74 1.26
N TYR A 36 -9.30 3.96 1.17
CA TYR A 36 -10.49 4.46 1.86
C TYR A 36 -11.48 5.02 0.84
N GLU A 37 -12.78 4.78 1.05
CA GLU A 37 -13.86 5.51 0.39
C GLU A 37 -14.53 6.40 1.43
N GLY A 38 -14.47 7.73 1.24
CA GLY A 38 -14.79 8.68 2.31
C GLY A 38 -14.01 8.37 3.60
N PRO A 39 -14.69 8.13 4.74
CA PRO A 39 -14.04 7.74 6.00
C PRO A 39 -13.81 6.22 6.13
N GLN A 40 -14.43 5.38 5.29
CA GLN A 40 -14.41 3.93 5.44
C GLN A 40 -13.14 3.33 4.84
N LEU A 41 -12.37 2.59 5.65
CA LEU A 41 -11.31 1.71 5.13
C LEU A 41 -11.97 0.62 4.27
N VAL A 42 -11.71 0.63 2.96
CA VAL A 42 -12.25 -0.37 2.04
C VAL A 42 -11.28 -1.50 1.77
N ALA A 43 -9.98 -1.22 1.65
CA ALA A 43 -8.96 -2.26 1.46
C ALA A 43 -7.68 -1.94 2.25
N ASP A 44 -7.00 -2.99 2.72
CA ASP A 44 -5.75 -2.92 3.46
C ASP A 44 -4.90 -4.13 3.04
N SER A 45 -3.67 -3.90 2.60
CA SER A 45 -2.79 -4.99 2.14
C SER A 45 -2.26 -5.88 3.27
N GLY A 46 -2.42 -5.45 4.54
CA GLY A 46 -1.59 -5.96 5.62
C GLY A 46 -0.11 -5.59 5.41
N VAL A 47 0.77 -6.24 6.18
CA VAL A 47 2.22 -6.07 6.02
C VAL A 47 2.71 -6.95 4.87
N ILE A 48 3.33 -6.32 3.87
CA ILE A 48 4.10 -6.99 2.83
C ILE A 48 5.59 -6.78 3.16
N ILE A 49 6.42 -7.80 2.93
CA ILE A 49 7.88 -7.70 3.03
C ILE A 49 8.49 -8.05 1.67
N ASP A 50 9.02 -7.06 0.96
CA ASP A 50 9.78 -7.23 -0.28
C ASP A 50 10.95 -6.23 -0.33
N THR A 51 12.14 -6.70 -0.72
CA THR A 51 13.39 -5.89 -0.71
C THR A 51 13.94 -5.60 -2.11
N SER A 52 13.15 -5.82 -3.17
CA SER A 52 13.56 -5.67 -4.57
C SER A 52 13.87 -4.22 -4.95
N MET A 53 13.27 -3.24 -4.27
CA MET A 53 13.54 -1.81 -4.47
C MET A 53 13.83 -1.14 -3.12
N ARG A 54 15.09 -0.79 -2.85
CA ARG A 54 15.54 -0.22 -1.57
C ARG A 54 15.40 1.31 -1.48
N GLY A 55 14.34 1.85 -2.10
CA GLY A 55 14.08 3.29 -2.22
C GLY A 55 13.67 3.66 -3.65
N GLY A 56 13.50 4.96 -3.93
CA GLY A 56 13.17 5.44 -5.26
C GLY A 56 12.44 6.80 -5.26
N ARG A 57 11.86 7.14 -6.42
CA ARG A 57 10.98 8.30 -6.59
C ARG A 57 9.52 7.87 -6.52
N LEU A 58 8.64 8.79 -6.12
CA LEU A 58 7.18 8.60 -6.20
C LEU A 58 6.65 9.09 -7.56
N GLY A 59 5.52 8.54 -7.97
CA GLY A 59 4.80 8.89 -9.19
C GLY A 59 3.39 8.30 -9.20
N VAL A 60 2.59 8.68 -10.19
CA VAL A 60 1.24 8.13 -10.41
C VAL A 60 1.24 7.22 -11.63
N PHE A 61 0.30 6.27 -11.71
CA PHE A 61 0.21 5.28 -12.77
C PHE A 61 -1.19 5.24 -13.38
N CYS A 62 -1.25 5.08 -14.70
CA CYS A 62 -2.44 4.79 -15.48
C CYS A 62 -2.09 3.78 -16.57
N PHE A 63 -3.04 2.91 -16.91
CA PHE A 63 -2.99 2.09 -18.11
C PHE A 63 -4.39 2.06 -18.73
N SER A 64 -4.54 2.60 -19.94
CA SER A 64 -5.78 2.56 -20.74
C SER A 64 -7.06 3.14 -20.08
N GLN A 65 -6.92 4.09 -19.16
CA GLN A 65 -8.05 4.75 -18.47
C GLN A 65 -7.91 6.28 -18.55
N GLU A 66 -8.86 6.93 -19.21
CA GLU A 66 -8.94 8.39 -19.30
C GLU A 66 -9.55 9.04 -18.04
N ASN A 67 -9.46 10.36 -17.94
CA ASN A 67 -10.17 11.20 -16.96
C ASN A 67 -9.88 10.90 -15.45
N ILE A 68 -8.72 10.31 -15.14
CA ILE A 68 -8.25 10.12 -13.76
C ILE A 68 -7.77 11.45 -13.16
N ILE A 69 -8.18 11.74 -11.92
CA ILE A 69 -7.73 12.91 -11.16
C ILE A 69 -6.95 12.45 -9.93
N TRP A 70 -5.63 12.68 -9.90
CA TRP A 70 -4.80 12.49 -8.71
C TRP A 70 -4.69 13.80 -7.92
N SER A 71 -5.63 14.03 -6.99
CA SER A 71 -5.70 15.25 -6.19
C SER A 71 -5.09 15.09 -4.78
N ASN A 72 -4.73 16.21 -4.15
CA ASN A 72 -4.23 16.28 -2.76
C ASN A 72 -3.08 15.28 -2.45
N LEU A 73 -2.16 15.10 -3.40
CA LEU A 73 -1.00 14.24 -3.24
C LEU A 73 -0.05 14.82 -2.18
N GLN A 74 0.29 14.01 -1.18
CA GLN A 74 1.20 14.37 -0.10
C GLN A 74 2.16 13.21 0.17
N TYR A 75 3.43 13.53 0.43
CA TYR A 75 4.44 12.58 0.88
C TYR A 75 5.24 13.17 2.05
N ARG A 76 5.85 12.30 2.86
CA ARG A 76 6.77 12.68 3.95
C ARG A 76 7.86 11.62 4.06
N CYS A 77 9.10 12.04 4.30
CA CYS A 77 10.13 11.13 4.78
C CYS A 77 9.75 10.64 6.18
N ASN A 78 9.89 9.34 6.43
CA ASN A 78 9.60 8.72 7.71
C ASN A 78 10.28 7.35 7.77
N ASP A 79 11.35 7.25 8.55
CA ASP A 79 12.16 6.04 8.68
C ASP A 79 11.73 5.17 9.88
N THR A 80 10.84 5.68 10.75
CA THR A 80 10.30 4.97 11.91
C THR A 80 9.49 3.76 11.44
N VAL A 81 10.00 2.56 11.71
CA VAL A 81 9.37 1.29 11.31
C VAL A 81 8.03 1.12 12.05
N PRO A 82 6.92 0.84 11.35
CA PRO A 82 5.61 0.63 11.99
C PRO A 82 5.57 -0.55 12.97
N GLU A 83 4.78 -0.40 14.03
CA GLU A 83 4.69 -1.34 15.18
C GLU A 83 4.21 -2.75 14.79
N ASP A 84 3.46 -2.87 13.69
CA ASP A 84 2.94 -4.14 13.16
C ASP A 84 4.00 -4.98 12.44
N PHE A 85 5.18 -4.42 12.14
CA PHE A 85 6.27 -5.13 11.45
C PHE A 85 6.82 -6.31 12.26
N GLU A 86 7.29 -6.10 13.50
CA GLU A 86 7.95 -7.16 14.28
C GLU A 86 7.00 -8.27 14.78
N PRO A 87 5.71 -8.02 15.08
CA PRO A 87 4.72 -9.09 15.22
C PRO A 87 4.59 -9.94 13.95
N PHE A 88 4.39 -9.31 12.79
CA PHE A 88 4.21 -10.02 11.51
C PHE A 88 5.46 -10.78 11.08
N ARG A 89 6.64 -10.15 11.18
CA ARG A 89 7.95 -10.75 10.89
C ARG A 89 8.18 -12.03 11.70
N ARG A 90 7.79 -12.05 12.98
CA ARG A 90 7.89 -13.24 13.84
C ARG A 90 6.89 -14.34 13.43
N GLN A 91 5.67 -13.99 12.99
CA GLN A 91 4.72 -14.97 12.44
C GLN A 91 5.25 -15.60 11.14
N LEU A 92 5.81 -14.78 10.24
CA LEU A 92 6.40 -15.23 8.98
C LEU A 92 7.60 -16.17 9.21
N LEU A 93 8.51 -15.81 10.12
CA LEU A 93 9.65 -16.67 10.51
C LEU A 93 9.24 -17.96 11.24
N GLN A 94 8.00 -18.03 11.76
CA GLN A 94 7.43 -19.24 12.36
C GLN A 94 6.59 -20.06 11.37
N GLY A 95 6.46 -19.64 10.11
CA GLY A 95 5.62 -20.32 9.11
C GLY A 95 4.12 -20.25 9.42
N ARG A 96 3.66 -19.12 9.98
CA ARG A 96 2.29 -18.91 10.48
C ARG A 96 1.51 -17.82 9.71
N VAL A 97 1.83 -17.66 8.43
CA VAL A 97 1.26 -16.65 7.51
C VAL A 97 1.00 -17.32 6.16
#